data_AF-A0A1B6GEK1-F1
#
_entry.id   AF-A0A1B6GEK1-F1
#
_cell.length_a   1.000
_cell.length_b   1.000
_cell.length_c   1.000
_cell.angle_alpha   90.00
_cell.angle_beta   90.00
_cell.angle_gamma   90.00
#
_symmetry.space_group_name_H-M   'P 1'
#
loop_
_entity.id
_entity.type
_entity.pdbx_description
1 polymer ?
#
loop_
_entity_poly.entity_id
_entity_poly.type
_entity_poly.pdbx_seq_one_letter_code
_entity_poly.pdbx_strand_id
1 'polypeptide(L)'
;MRVVPLVLFFYAIREFGCDQIERKLFPIKYDLTVTPYFETESESRFEGRLVFTFKPLRHRTAQTISLHSDGLEVQSLVLLETNEGLTEQLETSFEYDGQQQLLNIDAGYPLSVDNTYELHINYSGILWNDGWGLYKGFYDHEGKRRYYVVTQMRPVFARRLLPCLDEPSYKAHFIIRVWRPTRYTSLSNMPLVDTSPTNLLLGRVLDTFAETPPMSTFLLALAVFDFSSTTTPDKKFSSWAIPSKANATLHGHRRVAALVEAMESIAGSAFPMPKLDQLALPQLNPVAMENWGLNTYREVNMLYEEGRST
;
A
#
# COMPACT_ATOMS: atom_id res chain seq x y z
N MET A 1 13.66 -18.86 -12.34
CA MET A 1 12.89 -19.09 -11.10
C MET A 1 11.73 -18.08 -10.98
N ARG A 2 10.75 -18.10 -11.92
CA ARG A 2 9.66 -17.10 -12.00
C ARG A 2 8.24 -17.67 -11.78
N VAL A 3 8.11 -18.97 -11.52
CA VAL A 3 6.80 -19.67 -11.62
C VAL A 3 6.12 -19.85 -10.25
N VAL A 4 6.88 -19.93 -9.15
CA VAL A 4 6.32 -20.23 -7.82
C VAL A 4 5.39 -19.15 -7.25
N PRO A 5 5.66 -17.84 -7.39
CA PRO A 5 4.79 -16.80 -6.80
C PRO A 5 3.42 -16.72 -7.48
N LEU A 6 3.34 -16.93 -8.80
CA LEU A 6 2.08 -16.85 -9.53
C LEU A 6 1.14 -18.02 -9.20
N VAL A 7 1.68 -19.24 -9.02
CA VAL A 7 0.85 -20.43 -8.75
C VAL A 7 0.15 -20.32 -7.39
N LEU A 8 0.86 -19.87 -6.35
CA LEU A 8 0.27 -19.61 -5.03
C LEU A 8 -0.74 -18.46 -5.07
N PHE A 9 -0.49 -17.45 -5.91
CA PHE A 9 -1.41 -16.34 -6.11
C PHE A 9 -2.73 -16.78 -6.76
N PHE A 10 -2.68 -17.56 -7.85
CA PHE A 10 -3.88 -18.06 -8.52
C PHE A 10 -4.69 -19.02 -7.65
N TYR A 11 -4.02 -19.80 -6.80
CA TYR A 11 -4.69 -20.65 -5.82
C TYR A 11 -5.44 -19.80 -4.78
N ALA A 12 -4.81 -18.73 -4.27
CA ALA A 12 -5.44 -17.81 -3.34
C ALA A 12 -6.63 -17.04 -3.96
N ILE A 13 -6.56 -16.59 -5.23
CA ILE A 13 -7.70 -15.97 -5.93
C ILE A 13 -8.94 -16.87 -5.89
N ARG A 14 -8.76 -18.18 -6.14
CA ARG A 14 -9.87 -19.15 -6.12
C ARG A 14 -10.45 -19.37 -4.73
N GLU A 15 -9.61 -19.38 -3.68
CA GLU A 15 -10.10 -19.51 -2.30
C GLU A 15 -10.86 -18.26 -1.82
N PHE A 16 -10.51 -17.07 -2.33
CA PHE A 16 -11.19 -15.82 -2.01
C PHE A 16 -12.30 -15.42 -3.00
N GLY A 17 -12.64 -16.27 -3.97
CA GLY A 17 -13.78 -16.07 -4.87
C GLY A 17 -13.68 -14.84 -5.78
N CYS A 18 -12.46 -14.39 -6.10
CA CYS A 18 -12.27 -13.18 -6.90
C CYS A 18 -12.25 -13.48 -8.40
N ASP A 19 -13.10 -12.79 -9.16
CA ASP A 19 -13.11 -12.86 -10.62
C ASP A 19 -11.92 -12.11 -11.22
N GLN A 20 -11.39 -12.61 -12.35
CA GLN A 20 -10.32 -11.93 -13.08
C GLN A 20 -10.89 -10.82 -13.96
N ILE A 21 -10.28 -9.63 -13.92
CA ILE A 21 -10.64 -8.54 -14.82
C ILE A 21 -10.03 -8.80 -16.20
N GLU A 22 -10.84 -8.66 -17.24
CA GLU A 22 -10.33 -8.76 -18.61
C GLU A 22 -9.24 -7.70 -18.85
N ARG A 23 -8.08 -8.14 -19.34
CA ARG A 23 -6.93 -7.27 -19.56
C ARG A 23 -7.12 -6.33 -20.75
N LYS A 24 -7.73 -5.17 -20.47
CA LYS A 24 -7.97 -4.08 -21.44
C LYS A 24 -7.11 -2.84 -21.22
N LEU A 25 -6.59 -2.66 -20.00
CA LEU A 25 -5.89 -1.46 -19.59
C LEU A 25 -4.42 -1.74 -19.26
N PHE A 26 -3.57 -0.75 -19.55
CA PHE A 26 -2.20 -0.67 -19.09
C PHE A 26 -2.11 0.39 -17.99
N PRO A 27 -1.96 -0.01 -16.70
CA PRO A 27 -1.81 0.95 -15.62
C PRO A 27 -0.42 1.59 -15.69
N ILE A 28 -0.37 2.91 -15.57
CA ILE A 28 0.88 3.68 -15.57
C ILE A 28 1.26 4.04 -14.14
N LYS A 29 0.36 4.69 -13.42
CA LYS A 29 0.65 5.26 -12.10
C LYS A 29 -0.57 5.36 -11.22
N TYR A 30 -0.39 5.13 -9.93
CA TYR A 30 -1.33 5.47 -8.86
C TYR A 30 -0.72 6.59 -8.01
N ASP A 31 -1.35 7.76 -8.02
CA ASP A 31 -1.06 8.83 -7.06
C ASP A 31 -2.12 8.76 -5.96
N LEU A 32 -1.72 8.26 -4.79
CA LEU A 32 -2.62 7.92 -3.69
C LEU A 32 -2.33 8.79 -2.47
N THR A 33 -3.36 9.51 -2.01
CA THR A 33 -3.35 10.20 -0.71
C THR A 33 -4.30 9.50 0.25
N VAL A 34 -3.83 9.17 1.45
CA VAL A 34 -4.59 8.48 2.50
C VAL A 34 -4.62 9.32 3.78
N THR A 35 -5.81 9.48 4.36
CA THR A 35 -6.00 10.12 5.67
C THR A 35 -6.63 9.11 6.63
N PRO A 36 -5.84 8.37 7.42
CA PRO A 36 -6.37 7.40 8.37
C PRO A 36 -6.79 8.09 9.67
N TYR A 37 -7.95 7.71 10.22
CA TYR A 37 -8.48 8.15 11.52
C TYR A 37 -8.60 6.93 12.43
N PHE A 38 -7.72 6.85 13.42
CA PHE A 38 -7.49 5.63 14.22
C PHE A 38 -6.97 5.89 15.63
N GLU A 39 -6.78 7.16 16.01
CA GLU A 39 -6.12 7.56 17.25
C GLU A 39 -6.89 7.17 18.51
N THR A 40 -8.20 6.95 18.38
CA THR A 40 -9.11 6.50 19.45
C THR A 40 -9.67 5.12 19.17
N GLU A 41 -10.22 4.44 20.18
CA GLU A 41 -10.82 3.11 20.01
C GLU A 41 -11.96 3.11 18.98
N SER A 42 -12.82 4.13 19.04
CA SER A 42 -13.99 4.28 18.18
C SER A 42 -13.69 4.65 16.73
N GLU A 43 -12.55 5.28 16.45
CA GLU A 43 -12.19 5.69 15.09
C GLU A 43 -11.58 4.51 14.32
N SER A 44 -12.25 4.08 13.25
CA SER A 44 -11.76 2.99 12.38
C SER A 44 -12.13 3.27 10.93
N ARG A 45 -11.71 4.43 10.41
CA ARG A 45 -12.01 4.87 9.04
C ARG A 45 -10.82 5.55 8.40
N PHE A 46 -10.87 5.70 7.08
CA PHE A 46 -9.94 6.55 6.35
C PHE A 46 -10.63 7.23 5.18
N GLU A 47 -10.04 8.34 4.73
CA GLU A 47 -10.38 8.99 3.47
C GLU A 47 -9.26 8.74 2.47
N GLY A 48 -9.65 8.49 1.22
CA GLY A 48 -8.74 8.24 0.11
C GLY A 48 -9.00 9.22 -1.03
N ARG A 49 -7.91 9.72 -1.60
CA ARG A 49 -7.92 10.42 -2.89
C ARG A 49 -6.94 9.71 -3.81
N LEU A 50 -7.45 9.26 -4.94
CA LEU A 50 -6.68 8.53 -5.94
C LEU A 50 -6.72 9.26 -7.27
N VAL A 51 -5.55 9.40 -7.90
CA VAL A 51 -5.43 9.66 -9.35
C VAL A 51 -4.80 8.43 -9.98
N PHE A 52 -5.57 7.71 -10.79
CA PHE A 52 -5.12 6.54 -11.51
C PHE A 52 -4.88 6.88 -12.98
N THR A 53 -3.62 6.90 -13.40
CA THR A 53 -3.21 7.16 -14.78
C THR A 53 -3.06 5.84 -15.54
N PHE A 54 -3.67 5.73 -16.72
CA PHE A 54 -3.63 4.50 -17.54
C PHE A 54 -3.79 4.78 -19.04
N LYS A 55 -3.57 3.74 -19.85
CA LYS A 55 -3.89 3.70 -21.28
C LYS A 55 -4.67 2.45 -21.67
N PRO A 56 -5.59 2.52 -22.65
CA PRO A 56 -6.18 1.34 -23.27
C PRO A 56 -5.15 0.51 -24.05
N LEU A 57 -5.37 -0.79 -24.17
CA LEU A 57 -4.51 -1.70 -24.94
C LEU A 57 -4.96 -1.77 -26.41
N ARG A 58 -4.01 -1.67 -27.35
CA ARG A 58 -4.23 -1.58 -28.82
C ARG A 58 -5.16 -2.63 -29.46
N HIS A 59 -5.37 -3.78 -28.83
CA HIS A 59 -6.16 -4.89 -29.38
C HIS A 59 -7.40 -5.23 -28.53
N ARG A 60 -7.80 -4.29 -27.67
CA ARG A 60 -8.92 -4.45 -26.74
C ARG A 60 -9.68 -3.13 -26.68
N THR A 61 -10.91 -3.12 -27.18
CA THR A 61 -11.80 -1.97 -27.01
C THR A 61 -12.16 -1.86 -25.53
N ALA A 62 -11.76 -0.76 -24.89
CA ALA A 62 -12.16 -0.43 -23.54
C ALA A 62 -13.21 0.68 -23.62
N GLN A 63 -14.44 0.38 -23.21
CA GLN A 63 -15.48 1.39 -22.95
C GLN A 63 -15.78 1.43 -21.45
N THR A 64 -15.81 0.25 -20.84
CA THR A 64 -15.88 0.08 -19.39
C THR A 64 -14.49 -0.06 -18.79
N ILE A 65 -14.23 0.66 -17.71
CA ILE A 65 -13.07 0.52 -16.83
C ILE A 65 -13.54 -0.23 -15.59
N SER A 66 -13.00 -1.42 -15.36
CA SER A 66 -13.28 -2.19 -14.13
C SER A 66 -12.08 -2.14 -13.20
N LEU A 67 -12.31 -1.82 -11.93
CA LEU A 67 -11.31 -1.82 -10.86
C LEU A 67 -11.80 -2.69 -9.71
N HIS A 68 -10.92 -3.46 -9.09
CA HIS A 68 -11.22 -4.12 -7.83
C HIS A 68 -11.41 -3.09 -6.72
N SER A 69 -12.47 -3.24 -5.94
CA SER A 69 -12.83 -2.37 -4.81
C SER A 69 -13.61 -3.18 -3.78
N ASP A 70 -13.26 -3.12 -2.50
CA ASP A 70 -13.94 -3.83 -1.42
C ASP A 70 -14.09 -2.94 -0.19
N GLY A 71 -15.34 -2.67 0.22
CA GLY A 71 -15.63 -1.86 1.41
C GLY A 71 -15.23 -0.38 1.27
N LEU A 72 -15.23 0.16 0.05
CA LEU A 72 -14.94 1.56 -0.26
C LEU A 72 -16.20 2.27 -0.75
N GLU A 73 -16.48 3.44 -0.18
CA GLU A 73 -17.59 4.31 -0.57
C GLU A 73 -17.07 5.46 -1.44
N VAL A 74 -17.35 5.39 -2.75
CA VAL A 74 -16.97 6.41 -3.73
C VAL A 74 -17.87 7.64 -3.58
N GLN A 75 -17.25 8.78 -3.29
CA GLN A 75 -17.93 10.06 -3.10
C GLN A 75 -17.96 10.90 -4.38
N SER A 76 -16.88 10.86 -5.16
CA SER A 76 -16.80 11.53 -6.45
C SER A 76 -15.84 10.80 -7.38
N LEU A 77 -16.18 10.77 -8.66
CA LEU A 77 -15.38 10.15 -9.70
C LEU A 77 -15.36 11.05 -10.94
N VAL A 78 -14.17 11.32 -11.45
CA VAL A 78 -13.96 12.13 -12.65
C VAL A 78 -12.95 11.43 -13.54
N LEU A 79 -13.32 11.21 -14.81
CA LEU A 79 -12.42 10.70 -15.84
C LEU A 79 -11.96 11.86 -16.71
N LEU A 80 -10.65 12.04 -16.80
CA LEU A 80 -10.01 12.99 -17.69
C LEU A 80 -9.34 12.24 -18.83
N GLU A 81 -9.48 12.77 -20.04
CA GLU A 81 -8.77 12.32 -21.23
C GLU A 81 -7.76 13.39 -21.64
N THR A 82 -6.52 12.99 -21.90
CA THR A 82 -5.49 13.84 -22.46
C THR A 82 -5.07 13.34 -23.83
N ASN A 83 -5.24 14.18 -24.85
CA ASN A 83 -4.81 13.97 -26.22
C ASN A 83 -3.93 15.15 -26.69
N GLU A 84 -2.71 14.87 -27.13
CA GLU A 84 -1.75 15.89 -27.63
C GLU A 84 -1.59 17.14 -26.73
N GLY A 85 -1.76 16.97 -25.41
CA GLY A 85 -1.63 18.04 -24.41
C GLY A 85 -2.93 18.79 -24.09
N LEU A 86 -4.01 18.57 -24.85
CA LEU A 86 -5.35 19.02 -24.48
C LEU A 86 -5.96 18.03 -23.49
N THR A 87 -6.54 18.51 -22.39
CA THR A 87 -7.20 17.69 -21.38
C THR A 87 -8.66 18.06 -21.25
N GLU A 88 -9.54 17.07 -21.37
CA GLU A 88 -10.99 17.23 -21.29
C GLU A 88 -11.58 16.26 -20.27
N GLN A 89 -12.67 16.66 -19.62
CA GLN A 89 -13.42 15.78 -18.72
C GLN A 89 -14.47 15.01 -19.50
N LEU A 90 -14.53 13.71 -19.26
CA LEU A 90 -15.51 12.83 -19.89
C LEU A 90 -16.74 12.67 -19.00
N GLU A 91 -17.92 12.62 -19.60
CA GLU A 91 -19.13 12.18 -18.91
C GLU A 91 -19.02 10.69 -18.63
N THR A 92 -19.17 10.31 -17.36
CA THR A 92 -19.07 8.92 -16.93
C THR A 92 -20.18 8.57 -15.97
N SER A 93 -20.57 7.31 -15.96
CA SER A 93 -21.37 6.71 -14.90
C SER A 93 -20.57 5.59 -14.25
N PHE A 94 -20.89 5.26 -13.01
CA PHE A 94 -20.25 4.14 -12.34
C PHE A 94 -21.24 3.37 -11.48
N GLU A 95 -20.95 2.09 -11.31
CA GLU A 95 -21.68 1.18 -10.44
C GLU A 95 -20.70 0.32 -9.63
N TYR A 96 -21.16 -0.10 -8.46
CA TYR A 96 -20.42 -1.02 -7.60
C TYR A 96 -21.09 -2.40 -7.62
N ASP A 97 -20.37 -3.40 -8.12
CA ASP A 97 -20.74 -4.80 -8.01
C ASP A 97 -20.14 -5.37 -6.72
N GLY A 98 -20.96 -5.44 -5.68
CA GLY A 98 -20.55 -5.98 -4.38
C GLY A 98 -20.32 -7.49 -4.36
N GLN A 99 -20.84 -8.25 -5.34
CA GLN A 99 -20.58 -9.70 -5.42
C GLN A 99 -19.19 -9.96 -5.99
N GLN A 100 -18.83 -9.23 -7.05
CA GLN A 100 -17.52 -9.36 -7.70
C GLN A 100 -16.44 -8.48 -7.07
N GLN A 101 -16.80 -7.58 -6.15
CA GLN A 101 -15.92 -6.56 -5.57
C GLN A 101 -15.30 -5.68 -6.66
N LEU A 102 -16.15 -5.20 -7.58
CA LEU A 102 -15.74 -4.38 -8.72
C LEU A 102 -16.42 -3.02 -8.71
N LEU A 103 -15.63 -1.98 -8.98
CA LEU A 103 -16.10 -0.67 -9.39
C LEU A 103 -16.03 -0.62 -10.92
N ASN A 104 -17.18 -0.57 -11.58
CA ASN A 104 -17.29 -0.48 -13.03
C ASN A 104 -17.62 0.95 -13.40
N ILE A 105 -16.78 1.57 -14.22
CA ILE A 105 -16.98 2.91 -14.79
C ILE A 105 -17.29 2.76 -16.27
N ASP A 106 -18.44 3.26 -16.72
CA ASP A 106 -18.76 3.40 -18.15
C ASP A 106 -18.33 4.78 -18.64
N ALA A 107 -17.42 4.79 -19.61
CA ALA A 107 -16.96 6.02 -20.26
C ALA A 107 -17.95 6.55 -21.32
N GLY A 108 -19.05 5.83 -21.59
CA GLY A 108 -20.06 6.17 -22.60
C GLY A 108 -19.62 5.90 -24.04
N TYR A 109 -18.32 5.90 -24.31
CA TYR A 109 -17.74 5.61 -25.62
C TYR A 109 -16.39 4.87 -25.52
N PRO A 110 -15.95 4.22 -26.61
CA PRO A 110 -14.66 3.55 -26.65
C PRO A 110 -13.47 4.50 -26.42
N LEU A 111 -12.64 4.16 -25.44
CA LEU A 111 -11.40 4.87 -25.13
C LEU A 111 -10.35 4.64 -26.23
N SER A 112 -9.73 5.73 -26.68
CA SER A 112 -8.66 5.72 -27.68
C SER A 112 -7.34 5.21 -27.09
N VAL A 113 -6.64 4.37 -27.85
CA VAL A 113 -5.36 3.76 -27.46
C VAL A 113 -4.19 4.73 -27.51
N ASP A 114 -4.36 5.86 -28.20
CA ASP A 114 -3.33 6.90 -28.34
C ASP A 114 -3.36 7.89 -27.17
N ASN A 115 -4.53 8.04 -26.55
CA ASN A 115 -4.78 8.98 -25.46
C ASN A 115 -4.29 8.44 -24.12
N THR A 116 -4.09 9.35 -23.16
CA THR A 116 -3.81 9.01 -21.76
C THR A 116 -5.00 9.40 -20.92
N TYR A 117 -5.37 8.57 -19.95
CA TYR A 117 -6.51 8.84 -19.09
C TYR A 117 -6.08 8.96 -17.64
N GLU A 118 -6.75 9.84 -16.91
CA GLU A 118 -6.64 9.95 -15.46
C GLU A 118 -8.01 9.79 -14.82
N LEU A 119 -8.14 8.80 -13.95
CA LEU A 119 -9.32 8.59 -13.13
C LEU A 119 -9.08 9.17 -11.74
N HIS A 120 -9.79 10.25 -11.42
CA HIS A 120 -9.75 10.93 -10.13
C HIS A 120 -10.89 10.41 -9.27
N ILE A 121 -10.58 9.77 -8.14
CA ILE A 121 -11.57 9.18 -7.23
C ILE A 121 -11.35 9.72 -5.83
N ASN A 122 -12.40 10.29 -5.23
CA ASN A 122 -12.47 10.54 -3.79
C ASN A 122 -13.39 9.51 -3.17
N TYR A 123 -12.95 8.90 -2.09
CA TYR A 123 -13.68 7.82 -1.44
C TYR A 123 -13.37 7.78 0.05
N SER A 124 -14.19 7.04 0.78
CA SER A 124 -13.91 6.67 2.16
C SER A 124 -13.89 5.15 2.32
N GLY A 125 -13.23 4.68 3.37
CA GLY A 125 -13.17 3.26 3.68
C GLY A 125 -13.08 3.04 5.18
N ILE A 126 -13.24 1.79 5.58
CA ILE A 126 -13.08 1.38 6.97
C ILE A 126 -11.68 0.80 7.22
N LEU A 127 -11.16 1.06 8.42
CA LEU A 127 -9.97 0.38 8.89
C LEU A 127 -10.42 -0.93 9.53
N TRP A 128 -10.22 -2.02 8.82
CA TRP A 128 -10.55 -3.35 9.31
C TRP A 128 -9.71 -3.69 10.55
N ASN A 129 -10.16 -4.65 11.36
CA ASN A 129 -9.40 -5.18 12.50
C ASN A 129 -9.04 -6.66 12.32
N ASP A 130 -9.24 -7.18 11.10
CA ASP A 130 -9.03 -8.58 10.73
C ASP A 130 -7.59 -8.87 10.25
N GLY A 131 -6.74 -7.84 10.13
CA GLY A 131 -5.35 -7.97 9.71
C GLY A 131 -5.13 -8.02 8.19
N TRP A 132 -6.11 -7.61 7.38
CA TRP A 132 -6.04 -7.58 5.90
C TRP A 132 -6.36 -6.20 5.33
N GLY A 133 -5.78 -5.89 4.17
CA GLY A 133 -5.94 -4.57 3.53
C GLY A 133 -5.24 -3.49 4.35
N LEU A 134 -5.83 -2.28 4.42
CA LEU A 134 -5.44 -1.29 5.42
C LEU A 134 -6.21 -1.56 6.71
N TYR A 135 -5.51 -2.04 7.74
CA TYR A 135 -6.13 -2.43 9.00
C TYR A 135 -5.57 -1.64 10.18
N LYS A 136 -6.39 -1.53 11.23
CA LYS A 136 -6.05 -0.94 12.51
C LYS A 136 -5.67 -2.04 13.49
N GLY A 137 -4.53 -1.88 14.14
CA GLY A 137 -4.11 -2.69 15.27
C GLY A 137 -3.91 -1.85 16.52
N PHE A 138 -3.62 -2.51 17.64
CA PHE A 138 -3.33 -1.84 18.90
C PHE A 138 -2.24 -2.56 19.68
N TYR A 139 -1.68 -1.87 20.67
CA TYR A 139 -0.78 -2.41 21.67
C TYR A 139 -0.89 -1.60 22.96
N ASP A 140 -0.50 -2.20 24.09
CA ASP A 140 -0.49 -1.53 25.38
C ASP A 140 0.91 -1.00 25.68
N HIS A 141 1.00 0.26 26.13
CA HIS A 141 2.24 0.90 26.53
C HIS A 141 1.97 1.91 27.65
N GLU A 142 2.72 1.79 28.75
CA GLU A 142 2.58 2.64 29.95
C GLU A 142 1.13 2.68 30.49
N GLY A 143 0.46 1.52 30.48
CA GLY A 143 -0.93 1.40 30.96
C GLY A 143 -1.98 2.04 30.06
N LYS A 144 -1.61 2.45 28.84
CA LYS A 144 -2.53 3.02 27.85
C LYS A 144 -2.54 2.17 26.58
N ARG A 145 -3.72 1.95 26.03
CA ARG A 145 -3.88 1.38 24.69
C ARG A 145 -3.51 2.42 23.63
N ARG A 146 -2.60 2.05 22.75
CA ARG A 146 -2.15 2.84 21.60
C ARG A 146 -2.49 2.11 20.32
N TYR A 147 -2.68 2.85 19.24
CA TYR A 147 -3.17 2.31 17.97
C TYR A 147 -2.13 2.50 16.87
N TYR A 148 -2.18 1.66 15.86
CA TYR A 148 -1.43 1.81 14.63
C TYR A 148 -2.30 1.39 13.46
N VAL A 149 -1.95 1.87 12.28
CA VAL A 149 -2.54 1.42 11.02
C VAL A 149 -1.42 0.86 10.16
N VAL A 150 -1.67 -0.28 9.53
CA VAL A 150 -0.70 -0.92 8.66
C VAL A 150 -1.41 -1.71 7.56
N THR A 151 -0.72 -1.91 6.46
CA THR A 151 -1.22 -2.66 5.31
C THR A 151 -0.77 -4.11 5.30
N GLN A 152 -1.67 -5.02 4.91
CA GLN A 152 -1.37 -6.37 4.49
C GLN A 152 -2.19 -6.69 3.22
N MET A 153 -1.59 -6.44 2.05
CA MET A 153 -2.31 -6.47 0.77
C MET A 153 -2.37 -7.84 0.12
N ARG A 154 -1.34 -8.68 0.31
CA ARG A 154 -1.36 -10.03 -0.25
C ARG A 154 -2.47 -10.86 0.40
N PRO A 155 -3.26 -11.63 -0.37
CA PRO A 155 -3.18 -11.77 -1.83
C PRO A 155 -3.92 -10.67 -2.60
N VAL A 156 -5.16 -10.36 -2.25
CA VAL A 156 -6.07 -9.54 -3.06
C VAL A 156 -6.73 -8.42 -2.23
N PHE A 157 -6.04 -7.91 -1.23
CA PHE A 157 -6.59 -6.94 -0.29
C PHE A 157 -6.15 -5.49 -0.56
N ALA A 158 -5.40 -5.22 -1.65
CA ALA A 158 -5.12 -3.84 -2.03
C ALA A 158 -6.43 -3.09 -2.37
N ARG A 159 -7.41 -3.81 -2.92
CA ARG A 159 -8.78 -3.31 -3.17
C ARG A 159 -9.53 -2.78 -1.93
N ARG A 160 -9.07 -3.09 -0.71
CA ARG A 160 -9.60 -2.53 0.55
C ARG A 160 -8.95 -1.21 0.94
N LEU A 161 -7.85 -0.83 0.30
CA LEU A 161 -7.21 0.47 0.46
C LEU A 161 -7.61 1.42 -0.66
N LEU A 162 -7.60 0.96 -1.91
CA LEU A 162 -7.87 1.79 -3.08
C LEU A 162 -8.59 1.00 -4.19
N PRO A 163 -9.47 1.63 -4.99
CA PRO A 163 -9.95 1.03 -6.22
C PRO A 163 -8.77 0.84 -7.18
N CYS A 164 -8.46 -0.41 -7.58
CA CYS A 164 -7.26 -0.68 -8.38
C CYS A 164 -7.37 -1.96 -9.23
N LEU A 165 -6.44 -2.13 -10.18
CA LEU A 165 -6.27 -3.38 -10.90
C LEU A 165 -5.50 -4.38 -10.04
N ASP A 166 -6.16 -4.92 -9.01
CA ASP A 166 -5.56 -5.78 -7.97
C ASP A 166 -5.20 -7.21 -8.44
N GLU A 167 -4.38 -7.31 -9.50
CA GLU A 167 -3.77 -8.55 -9.95
C GLU A 167 -2.26 -8.36 -10.21
N PRO A 168 -1.39 -9.35 -9.94
CA PRO A 168 0.07 -9.19 -9.97
C PRO A 168 0.64 -8.77 -11.33
N SER A 169 -0.05 -9.11 -12.41
CA SER A 169 0.36 -8.72 -13.77
C SER A 169 0.21 -7.23 -14.06
N TYR A 170 -0.62 -6.51 -13.29
CA TYR A 170 -0.82 -5.07 -13.41
C TYR A 170 0.20 -4.33 -12.55
N LYS A 171 1.38 -4.12 -13.10
CA LYS A 171 2.41 -3.32 -12.44
C LYS A 171 2.26 -1.85 -12.80
N ALA A 172 2.44 -0.98 -11.81
CA ALA A 172 2.37 0.46 -11.96
C ALA A 172 3.35 1.15 -11.00
N HIS A 173 3.60 2.43 -11.25
CA HIS A 173 4.26 3.31 -10.30
C HIS A 173 3.29 3.75 -9.21
N PHE A 174 3.80 3.99 -8.00
CA PHE A 174 3.01 4.50 -6.89
C PHE A 174 3.67 5.74 -6.28
N ILE A 175 2.91 6.82 -6.12
CA ILE A 175 3.26 7.96 -5.27
C ILE A 175 2.30 7.92 -4.09
N ILE A 176 2.84 7.79 -2.89
CA ILE A 176 2.05 7.66 -1.66
C ILE A 176 2.18 8.95 -0.85
N ARG A 177 1.03 9.47 -0.41
CA ARG A 177 0.94 10.59 0.53
C ARG A 177 0.03 10.23 1.69
N VAL A 178 0.39 10.70 2.88
CA VAL A 178 -0.33 10.33 4.10
C VAL A 178 -0.53 11.55 4.98
N TRP A 179 -1.79 11.89 5.25
CA TRP A 179 -2.14 12.85 6.28
C TRP A 179 -2.15 12.14 7.63
N ARG A 180 -0.99 12.11 8.31
CA ARG A 180 -0.86 11.48 9.63
C ARG A 180 -0.95 12.50 10.77
N PRO A 181 -1.36 12.09 11.98
CA PRO A 181 -1.27 12.94 13.17
C PRO A 181 0.19 13.28 13.49
N THR A 182 0.47 14.50 13.94
CA THR A 182 1.84 15.00 14.10
C THR A 182 2.72 14.15 15.03
N ARG A 183 2.13 13.46 16.01
CA ARG A 183 2.85 12.60 16.98
C ARG A 183 3.23 11.22 16.44
N TYR A 184 2.66 10.84 15.30
CA TYR A 184 2.89 9.54 14.68
C TYR A 184 4.01 9.66 13.64
N THR A 185 4.62 8.53 13.29
CA THR A 185 5.51 8.35 12.14
C THR A 185 4.73 7.65 11.05
N SER A 186 5.01 7.97 9.77
CA SER A 186 4.51 7.17 8.65
C SER A 186 5.66 6.54 7.87
N LEU A 187 5.47 5.31 7.39
CA LEU A 187 6.37 4.60 6.51
C LEU A 187 5.61 4.09 5.28
N SER A 188 6.28 4.06 4.14
CA SER A 188 5.80 3.40 2.93
C SER A 188 6.94 2.68 2.22
N ASN A 189 6.76 2.19 1.00
CA ASN A 189 7.77 1.46 0.24
C ASN A 189 9.06 2.27 0.00
N MET A 190 8.90 3.56 -0.31
CA MET A 190 9.98 4.47 -0.68
C MET A 190 10.37 5.42 0.47
N PRO A 191 11.52 6.12 0.39
CA PRO A 191 11.89 7.12 1.37
C PRO A 191 10.91 8.30 1.40
N LEU A 192 10.77 8.91 2.58
CA LEU A 192 10.07 10.19 2.77
C LEU A 192 10.83 11.30 2.05
N VAL A 193 10.16 12.04 1.19
CA VAL A 193 10.73 13.16 0.41
C VAL A 193 10.41 14.49 1.07
N ASP A 194 9.18 14.65 1.54
CA ASP A 194 8.69 15.91 2.11
C ASP A 194 7.68 15.65 3.22
N THR A 195 7.65 16.55 4.21
CA THR A 195 6.62 16.63 5.23
C THR A 195 6.11 18.07 5.26
N SER A 196 4.83 18.27 4.97
CA SER A 196 4.23 19.59 4.99
C SER A 196 4.34 20.24 6.39
N PRO A 197 4.26 21.57 6.49
CA PRO A 197 3.97 22.23 7.75
C PRO A 197 2.69 21.65 8.38
N THR A 198 2.63 21.65 9.71
CA THR A 198 1.44 21.16 10.43
C THR A 198 0.22 21.98 10.06
N ASN A 199 -0.83 21.30 9.60
CA ASN A 199 -2.15 21.88 9.54
C ASN A 199 -2.69 22.00 10.97
N LEU A 200 -2.57 23.20 11.56
CA LEU A 200 -2.92 23.45 12.95
C LEU A 200 -4.41 23.20 13.27
N LEU A 201 -5.29 23.32 12.27
CA LEU A 201 -6.72 23.03 12.44
C LEU A 201 -6.98 21.52 12.58
N LEU A 202 -6.16 20.69 11.94
CA LEU A 202 -6.33 19.23 11.90
C LEU A 202 -5.36 18.47 12.83
N GLY A 203 -4.31 19.13 13.34
CA GLY A 203 -3.26 18.46 14.11
C GLY A 203 -2.48 17.40 13.32
N ARG A 204 -2.38 17.60 12.00
CA ARG A 204 -1.85 16.62 11.03
C ARG A 204 -0.80 17.25 10.11
N VAL A 205 0.07 16.41 9.59
CA VAL A 205 1.07 16.75 8.56
C VAL A 205 0.89 15.81 7.37
N LEU A 206 1.22 16.29 6.17
CA LEU A 206 1.23 15.48 4.96
C LEU A 206 2.64 14.99 4.69
N ASP A 207 2.86 13.69 4.86
CA ASP A 207 4.08 13.04 4.41
C ASP A 207 3.94 12.65 2.93
N THR A 208 4.95 12.95 2.12
CA THR A 208 5.04 12.56 0.70
C THR A 208 6.23 11.66 0.48
N PHE A 209 6.00 10.45 -0.04
CA PHE A 209 7.05 9.47 -0.34
C PHE A 209 7.49 9.56 -1.81
N ALA A 210 8.73 9.14 -2.09
CA ALA A 210 9.22 9.07 -3.46
C ALA A 210 8.43 8.05 -4.30
N GLU A 211 8.43 8.23 -5.62
CA GLU A 211 7.76 7.32 -6.56
C GLU A 211 8.42 5.94 -6.57
N THR A 212 7.62 4.87 -6.51
CA THR A 212 8.14 3.50 -6.59
C THR A 212 8.60 3.14 -8.02
N PRO A 213 9.49 2.16 -8.18
CA PRO A 213 9.58 1.43 -9.46
C PRO A 213 8.23 0.74 -9.78
N PRO A 214 8.00 0.28 -11.04
CA PRO A 214 6.81 -0.48 -11.39
C PRO A 214 6.68 -1.74 -10.55
N MET A 215 5.63 -1.82 -9.74
CA MET A 215 5.38 -2.95 -8.84
C MET A 215 3.91 -3.34 -8.84
N SER A 216 3.62 -4.55 -8.36
CA SER A 216 2.24 -5.04 -8.23
C SER A 216 1.58 -4.47 -6.97
N THR A 217 0.26 -4.28 -7.01
CA THR A 217 -0.55 -3.74 -5.90
C THR A 217 -0.33 -4.46 -4.56
N PHE A 218 -0.16 -5.78 -4.58
CA PHE A 218 0.04 -6.58 -3.36
C PHE A 218 1.33 -6.25 -2.58
N LEU A 219 2.30 -5.56 -3.20
CA LEU A 219 3.54 -5.10 -2.56
C LEU A 219 3.43 -3.69 -1.98
N LEU A 220 2.33 -2.98 -2.23
CA LEU A 220 2.10 -1.66 -1.66
C LEU A 220 2.06 -1.76 -0.14
N ALA A 221 2.85 -0.93 0.53
CA ALA A 221 2.88 -0.86 1.97
C ALA A 221 2.72 0.56 2.49
N LEU A 222 1.96 0.68 3.57
CA LEU A 222 1.76 1.89 4.34
C LEU A 222 1.65 1.49 5.82
N ALA A 223 2.35 2.22 6.68
CA ALA A 223 2.20 2.11 8.12
C ALA A 223 2.17 3.50 8.77
N VAL A 224 1.30 3.69 9.76
CA VAL A 224 1.24 4.90 10.60
C VAL A 224 1.17 4.47 12.06
N PHE A 225 2.18 4.83 12.85
CA PHE A 225 2.37 4.34 14.22
C PHE A 225 3.19 5.31 15.07
N ASP A 226 3.35 5.03 16.36
CA ASP A 226 4.25 5.74 17.28
C ASP A 226 5.35 4.81 17.85
N PHE A 227 5.79 3.84 17.04
CA PHE A 227 6.85 2.89 17.34
C PHE A 227 8.23 3.55 17.42
N SER A 228 9.19 2.83 17.97
CA SER A 228 10.60 3.25 18.06
C SER A 228 11.46 2.43 17.09
N SER A 229 12.57 3.01 16.65
CA SER A 229 13.50 2.35 15.72
C SER A 229 14.95 2.32 16.18
N THR A 230 15.65 1.31 15.69
CA THR A 230 17.10 1.35 15.49
C THR A 230 17.35 1.59 14.00
N THR A 231 18.17 2.58 13.65
CA THR A 231 18.43 2.98 12.26
C THR A 231 19.93 3.13 12.04
N THR A 232 20.42 2.69 10.88
CA THR A 232 21.83 2.88 10.50
C THR A 232 22.15 4.36 10.27
N PRO A 233 23.41 4.80 10.45
CA PRO A 233 23.77 6.22 10.26
C PRO A 233 23.44 6.77 8.87
N ASP A 234 23.53 5.93 7.83
CA ASP A 234 23.20 6.27 6.44
C ASP A 234 21.69 6.19 6.13
N LYS A 235 20.86 5.83 7.13
CA LYS A 235 19.41 5.66 7.05
C LYS A 235 18.92 4.65 6.00
N LYS A 236 19.80 3.76 5.51
CA LYS A 236 19.41 2.71 4.56
C LYS A 236 18.62 1.59 5.21
N PHE A 237 18.92 1.27 6.46
CA PHE A 237 18.27 0.18 7.18
C PHE A 237 17.69 0.69 8.49
N SER A 238 16.44 0.33 8.74
CA SER A 238 15.76 0.63 10.00
C SER A 238 14.96 -0.59 10.46
N SER A 239 14.93 -0.78 11.77
CA SER A 239 14.16 -1.84 12.41
C SER A 239 13.26 -1.21 13.47
N TRP A 240 11.96 -1.42 13.32
CA TRP A 240 10.90 -0.78 14.09
C TRP A 240 10.16 -1.80 14.94
N ALA A 241 9.83 -1.43 16.17
CA ALA A 241 8.99 -2.20 17.07
C ALA A 241 8.27 -1.26 18.05
N ILE A 242 7.25 -1.76 18.74
CA ILE A 242 6.61 -1.02 19.82
C ILE A 242 7.67 -0.53 20.83
N PRO A 243 7.49 0.64 21.47
CA PRO A 243 8.57 1.26 22.24
C PRO A 243 9.14 0.37 23.37
N SER A 244 8.31 -0.46 24.00
CA SER A 244 8.74 -1.40 25.05
C SER A 244 9.62 -2.54 24.55
N LYS A 245 9.65 -2.81 23.24
CA LYS A 245 10.41 -3.90 22.60
C LYS A 245 11.46 -3.41 21.60
N ALA A 246 11.70 -2.11 21.52
CA ALA A 246 12.63 -1.51 20.54
C ALA A 246 14.03 -2.13 20.61
N ASN A 247 14.54 -2.41 21.82
CA ASN A 247 15.87 -3.00 22.02
C ASN A 247 15.99 -4.43 21.45
N ALA A 248 14.90 -5.19 21.40
CA ALA A 248 14.89 -6.55 20.86
C ALA A 248 15.09 -6.59 19.33
N THR A 249 15.01 -5.44 18.65
CA THR A 249 15.31 -5.33 17.21
C THR A 249 16.81 -5.39 16.91
N LEU A 250 17.67 -5.07 17.89
CA LEU A 250 19.09 -4.78 17.68
C LEU A 250 19.87 -5.98 17.13
N HIS A 251 19.52 -7.19 17.57
CA HIS A 251 20.16 -8.42 17.11
C HIS A 251 19.97 -8.63 15.60
N GLY A 252 18.73 -8.55 15.12
CA GLY A 252 18.42 -8.65 13.70
C GLY A 252 19.02 -7.47 12.93
N HIS A 253 18.83 -6.26 13.44
CA HIS A 253 19.28 -5.01 12.81
C HIS A 253 20.76 -5.01 12.44
N ARG A 254 21.63 -5.48 13.34
CA ARG A 254 23.09 -5.56 13.11
C ARG A 254 23.51 -6.47 11.95
N ARG A 255 22.63 -7.38 11.51
CA ARG A 255 22.92 -8.37 10.45
C ARG A 255 22.32 -7.98 9.10
N VAL A 256 21.45 -6.98 9.05
CA VAL A 256 20.69 -6.62 7.84
C VAL A 256 21.61 -6.27 6.69
N ALA A 257 22.61 -5.43 6.93
CA ALA A 257 23.54 -5.00 5.87
C ALA A 257 24.29 -6.20 5.26
N ALA A 258 24.86 -7.07 6.10
CA ALA A 258 25.56 -8.27 5.65
C ALA A 258 24.62 -9.26 4.93
N LEU A 259 23.37 -9.38 5.38
CA LEU A 259 22.37 -10.22 4.71
C LEU A 259 22.00 -9.66 3.33
N VAL A 260 21.80 -8.35 3.21
CA VAL A 260 21.51 -7.71 1.92
C VAL A 260 22.68 -7.90 0.97
N GLU A 261 23.92 -7.65 1.41
CA GLU A 261 25.12 -7.87 0.60
C GLU A 261 25.26 -9.33 0.12
N ALA A 262 25.01 -10.30 1.02
CA ALA A 262 25.00 -11.70 0.65
C ALA A 262 23.93 -12.02 -0.40
N MET A 263 22.72 -11.46 -0.26
CA MET A 263 21.63 -11.64 -1.22
C MET A 263 21.94 -10.98 -2.58
N GLU A 264 22.57 -9.80 -2.59
CA GLU A 264 23.05 -9.15 -3.82
C GLU A 264 24.08 -10.01 -4.55
N SER A 265 25.01 -10.61 -3.80
CA SER A 265 26.01 -11.55 -4.34
C SER A 265 25.36 -12.79 -4.93
N ILE A 266 24.41 -13.41 -4.23
CA ILE A 266 23.67 -14.59 -4.71
C ILE A 266 22.82 -14.27 -5.95
N ALA A 267 22.14 -13.12 -5.94
CA ALA A 267 21.27 -12.71 -7.04
C ALA A 267 22.05 -12.20 -8.27
N GLY A 268 23.30 -11.78 -8.08
CA GLY A 268 24.11 -11.12 -9.12
C GLY A 268 23.58 -9.74 -9.50
N SER A 269 22.84 -9.08 -8.61
CA SER A 269 22.24 -7.75 -8.83
C SER A 269 22.10 -6.98 -7.52
N ALA A 270 22.31 -5.67 -7.57
CA ALA A 270 22.14 -4.79 -6.41
C ALA A 270 20.69 -4.77 -5.90
N PHE A 271 20.53 -4.47 -4.62
CA PHE A 271 19.24 -4.27 -3.97
C PHE A 271 18.54 -3.07 -4.61
N PRO A 272 17.33 -3.25 -5.18
CA PRO A 272 16.74 -2.25 -6.06
C PRO A 272 16.12 -1.06 -5.31
N MET A 273 15.99 -1.13 -3.99
CA MET A 273 15.34 -0.10 -3.19
C MET A 273 16.38 0.75 -2.46
N PRO A 274 16.16 2.07 -2.31
CA PRO A 274 17.11 2.97 -1.65
C PRO A 274 17.17 2.77 -0.12
N LYS A 275 16.19 2.09 0.46
CA LYS A 275 16.10 1.77 1.89
C LYS A 275 15.33 0.47 2.11
N LEU A 276 15.51 -0.12 3.29
CA LEU A 276 14.74 -1.24 3.79
C LEU A 276 14.38 -1.01 5.26
N ASP A 277 13.09 -0.77 5.48
CA ASP A 277 12.49 -0.80 6.80
C ASP A 277 12.04 -2.23 7.14
N GLN A 278 12.23 -2.63 8.38
CA GLN A 278 11.68 -3.87 8.94
C GLN A 278 10.78 -3.50 10.11
N LEU A 279 9.53 -3.92 10.07
CA LEU A 279 8.51 -3.54 11.03
C LEU A 279 7.98 -4.77 11.77
N ALA A 280 8.30 -4.88 13.06
CA ALA A 280 7.72 -5.88 13.95
C ALA A 280 6.33 -5.43 14.40
N LEU A 281 5.31 -6.21 14.07
CA LEU A 281 3.90 -5.91 14.33
C LEU A 281 3.34 -6.82 15.43
N PRO A 282 2.65 -6.25 16.44
CA PRO A 282 1.94 -7.03 17.46
C PRO A 282 0.89 -7.99 16.88
N GLN A 283 0.23 -7.58 15.78
CA GLN A 283 -0.74 -8.39 15.05
C GLN A 283 -0.39 -8.35 13.56
N LEU A 284 -0.08 -9.52 13.01
CA LEU A 284 0.12 -9.73 11.57
C LEU A 284 -0.34 -11.14 11.19
N ASN A 285 -1.21 -11.22 10.18
CA ASN A 285 -1.77 -12.51 9.74
C ASN A 285 -0.72 -13.44 9.12
N PRO A 286 0.11 -13.03 8.15
CA PRO A 286 1.24 -13.86 7.74
C PRO A 286 2.36 -13.85 8.80
N VAL A 287 3.34 -14.76 8.64
CA VAL A 287 4.57 -14.78 9.46
C VAL A 287 5.41 -13.52 9.18
N ALA A 288 5.51 -13.17 7.91
CA ALA A 288 6.16 -11.96 7.41
C ALA A 288 5.59 -11.59 6.03
N MET A 289 5.80 -10.36 5.60
CA MET A 289 5.44 -9.89 4.26
C MET A 289 6.57 -9.06 3.66
N GLU A 290 6.92 -9.37 2.41
CA GLU A 290 8.09 -8.83 1.70
C GLU A 290 7.82 -7.53 0.92
N ASN A 291 6.96 -6.65 1.46
CA ASN A 291 6.63 -5.41 0.75
C ASN A 291 7.91 -4.62 0.45
N TRP A 292 8.08 -4.19 -0.81
CA TRP A 292 9.33 -3.60 -1.26
C TRP A 292 9.73 -2.39 -0.42
N GLY A 293 10.88 -2.48 0.26
CA GLY A 293 11.41 -1.42 1.12
C GLY A 293 10.73 -1.28 2.49
N LEU A 294 9.68 -2.04 2.81
CA LEU A 294 9.00 -2.05 4.11
C LEU A 294 8.52 -3.47 4.45
N ASN A 295 9.45 -4.32 4.88
CA ASN A 295 9.11 -5.68 5.29
C ASN A 295 8.38 -5.65 6.63
N THR A 296 7.30 -6.42 6.76
CA THR A 296 6.58 -6.58 8.03
C THR A 296 6.76 -7.98 8.56
N TYR A 297 6.81 -8.11 9.89
CA TYR A 297 7.02 -9.39 10.59
C TYR A 297 6.11 -9.47 11.79
N ARG A 298 5.68 -10.68 12.16
CA ARG A 298 5.22 -10.92 13.53
C ARG A 298 6.38 -10.67 14.48
N GLU A 299 6.10 -10.11 15.65
CA GLU A 299 7.13 -9.84 16.67
C GLU A 299 8.02 -11.06 16.96
N VAL A 300 7.41 -12.24 17.13
CA VAL A 300 8.13 -13.49 17.44
C VAL A 300 9.12 -13.94 16.36
N ASN A 301 8.99 -13.42 15.14
CA ASN A 301 9.84 -13.79 14.00
C ASN A 301 10.95 -12.77 13.70
N MET A 302 10.91 -11.58 14.31
CA MET A 302 11.89 -10.52 14.10
C MET A 302 12.64 -10.13 15.36
N LEU A 303 11.97 -10.17 16.53
CA LEU A 303 12.52 -9.71 17.79
C LEU A 303 13.30 -10.82 18.49
N TYR A 304 14.45 -10.46 19.06
CA TYR A 304 15.31 -11.38 19.78
C TYR A 304 15.70 -10.80 21.14
N GLU A 305 15.46 -11.59 22.19
CA GLU A 305 15.92 -11.32 23.55
C GLU A 305 16.75 -12.51 24.04
N GLU A 306 18.00 -12.23 24.43
CA GLU A 306 18.91 -13.25 24.94
C GLU A 306 18.33 -13.94 26.18
N GLY A 307 18.38 -15.28 26.21
CA GLY A 307 17.83 -16.08 27.30
C GLY A 307 16.29 -16.21 27.32
N ARG A 308 15.58 -15.62 26.34
CA ARG A 308 14.12 -15.72 26.20
C ARG A 308 13.68 -16.25 24.84
N SER A 309 14.33 -15.80 23.77
CA SER A 309 14.06 -16.27 22.41
C SER A 309 14.69 -17.65 22.17
N THR A 310 13.95 -18.53 21.48
CA THR A 310 14.35 -19.90 21.11
C THR A 310 14.86 -19.98 19.68
#